data_AF-A0A292RWW7-F1
#
_entry.id   AF-A0A292RWW7-F1
#
_cell.length_a   1.000
_cell.length_b   1.000
_cell.length_c   1.000
_cell.angle_alpha   90.00
_cell.angle_beta   90.00
_cell.angle_gamma   90.00
#
_symmetry.space_group_name_H-M   'P 1'
#
loop_
_entity.id
_entity.type
_entity.pdbx_description
1 polymer ?
#
loop_
_entity_poly.entity_id
_entity_poly.type
_entity_poly.pdbx_seq_one_letter_code
_entity_poly.pdbx_strand_id
1 'polypeptide(L)'
;MEELTENQQKIYNLYLKHLALSQNRPYNKRKDFSNISDDIKTDLVKLDLFFQRNPEINEDLFFKSGFANLTNTYLHLGFFHTYIAVKSYSKFIKERYNTFIDSDESVNDFIEGLKFIINFVRENKIKLHDYPKITNDKGIFQYLIHLKKQYISLYHLHAFHLKLSDLYEDEILNIYLEDFKKKFFETQRQYNYSKRLKNIGNKLNEIKQN
;
A
#
# COMPACT_ATOMS: atom_id res chain seq x y z
N MET A 1 -5.91 -19.50 -27.64
CA MET A 1 -5.99 -18.17 -27.00
C MET A 1 -5.41 -18.31 -25.62
N GLU A 2 -4.41 -17.50 -25.27
CA GLU A 2 -3.77 -17.57 -23.96
C GLU A 2 -4.76 -17.13 -22.87
N GLU A 3 -4.96 -17.99 -21.87
CA GLU A 3 -5.74 -17.64 -20.69
C GLU A 3 -4.98 -16.63 -19.82
N LEU A 4 -5.70 -15.76 -19.13
CA LEU A 4 -5.08 -14.79 -18.22
C LEU A 4 -4.45 -15.49 -17.02
N THR A 5 -3.23 -15.11 -16.68
CA THR A 5 -2.55 -15.58 -15.46
C THR A 5 -3.27 -15.11 -14.20
N GLU A 6 -3.05 -15.77 -13.07
CA GLU A 6 -3.63 -15.36 -11.78
C GLU A 6 -3.27 -13.91 -11.42
N ASN A 7 -2.05 -13.47 -11.75
CA ASN A 7 -1.62 -12.10 -11.48
C ASN A 7 -2.35 -11.09 -12.39
N GLN A 8 -2.54 -11.41 -13.67
CA GLN A 8 -3.31 -10.57 -14.59
C GLN A 8 -4.78 -10.47 -14.15
N GLN A 9 -5.38 -11.57 -13.66
CA GLN A 9 -6.72 -11.57 -13.09
C GLN A 9 -6.82 -10.70 -11.83
N LYS A 10 -5.78 -10.71 -10.98
CA LYS A 10 -5.66 -9.84 -9.80
C LYS A 10 -5.57 -8.36 -10.22
N ILE A 11 -4.69 -8.01 -11.15
CA ILE A 11 -4.52 -6.65 -11.68
C ILE A 11 -5.85 -6.13 -12.23
N TYR A 12 -6.54 -6.94 -13.04
CA TYR A 12 -7.82 -6.56 -13.61
C TYR A 12 -8.89 -6.31 -12.54
N ASN A 13 -8.95 -7.16 -11.52
CA ASN A 13 -9.87 -6.98 -10.40
C ASN A 13 -9.56 -5.72 -9.57
N LEU A 14 -8.29 -5.34 -9.42
CA LEU A 14 -7.92 -4.06 -8.79
C LEU A 14 -8.40 -2.86 -9.61
N TYR A 15 -8.21 -2.90 -10.93
CA TYR A 15 -8.77 -1.90 -11.84
C TYR A 15 -10.30 -1.78 -11.70
N LEU A 16 -11.01 -2.91 -11.78
CA LEU A 16 -12.47 -2.95 -11.66
C LEU A 16 -12.98 -2.42 -10.31
N LYS A 17 -12.26 -2.73 -9.23
CA LYS A 17 -12.55 -2.21 -7.88
C LYS A 17 -12.55 -0.69 -7.87
N HIS A 18 -11.47 -0.07 -8.34
CA HIS A 18 -11.36 1.40 -8.30
C HIS A 18 -12.25 2.09 -9.32
N LEU A 19 -12.50 1.45 -10.48
CA LEU A 19 -13.51 1.90 -11.43
C LEU A 19 -14.90 1.96 -10.77
N ALA A 20 -15.33 0.88 -10.11
CA ALA A 20 -16.62 0.84 -9.44
C ALA A 20 -16.73 1.89 -8.33
N LEU A 21 -15.70 2.00 -7.48
CA LEU A 21 -15.66 3.00 -6.39
C LEU A 21 -15.73 4.43 -6.91
N SER A 22 -15.01 4.77 -7.98
CA SER A 22 -15.07 6.10 -8.59
C SER A 22 -16.45 6.47 -9.15
N GLN A 23 -17.27 5.45 -9.46
CA GLN A 23 -18.63 5.60 -9.95
C GLN A 23 -19.68 5.48 -8.84
N ASN A 24 -19.26 5.39 -7.57
CA ASN A 24 -20.12 5.11 -6.41
C ASN A 24 -20.96 3.82 -6.60
N ARG A 25 -20.37 2.79 -7.21
CA ARG A 25 -21.01 1.49 -7.46
C ARG A 25 -20.38 0.39 -6.60
N PRO A 26 -21.16 -0.63 -6.19
CA PRO A 26 -20.61 -1.78 -5.50
C PRO A 26 -19.66 -2.56 -6.43
N TYR A 27 -18.52 -2.96 -5.88
CA TYR A 27 -17.56 -3.82 -6.58
C TYR A 27 -17.86 -5.29 -6.33
N ASN A 28 -17.95 -6.07 -7.42
CA ASN A 28 -18.03 -7.53 -7.37
C ASN A 28 -16.78 -8.11 -8.05
N LYS A 29 -16.07 -8.99 -7.33
CA LYS A 29 -14.88 -9.65 -7.88
C LYS A 29 -15.25 -10.52 -9.08
N ARG A 30 -14.62 -10.26 -10.22
CA ARG A 30 -14.77 -11.09 -11.42
C ARG A 30 -14.08 -12.43 -11.19
N LYS A 31 -14.79 -13.51 -11.50
CA LYS A 31 -14.32 -14.90 -11.38
C LYS A 31 -14.12 -15.58 -12.73
N ASP A 32 -14.94 -15.23 -13.72
CA ASP A 32 -14.86 -15.77 -15.08
C ASP A 32 -14.28 -14.73 -16.04
N PHE A 33 -13.19 -15.09 -16.71
CA PHE A 33 -12.41 -14.23 -17.61
C PHE A 33 -12.46 -14.72 -19.07
N SER A 34 -13.26 -15.75 -19.38
CA SER A 34 -13.39 -16.33 -20.73
C SER A 34 -13.77 -15.29 -21.79
N ASN A 35 -14.65 -14.36 -21.43
CA ASN A 35 -15.18 -13.32 -22.33
C ASN A 35 -14.43 -11.98 -22.21
N ILE A 36 -13.10 -11.99 -22.08
CA ILE A 36 -12.29 -10.76 -22.10
C ILE A 36 -11.79 -10.46 -23.51
N SER A 37 -11.91 -9.19 -23.94
CA SER A 37 -11.43 -8.73 -25.24
C SER A 37 -9.90 -8.77 -25.32
N ASP A 38 -9.38 -8.97 -26.54
CA ASP A 38 -7.93 -9.07 -26.75
C ASP A 38 -7.19 -7.76 -26.45
N ASP A 39 -7.84 -6.60 -26.59
CA ASP A 39 -7.30 -5.31 -26.16
C ASP A 39 -7.01 -5.29 -24.65
N ILE A 40 -7.96 -5.77 -23.84
CA ILE A 40 -7.79 -5.85 -22.39
C ILE A 40 -6.68 -6.85 -22.04
N LYS A 41 -6.60 -8.00 -22.72
CA LYS A 41 -5.51 -8.96 -22.49
C LYS A 41 -4.15 -8.31 -22.77
N THR A 42 -4.04 -7.57 -23.87
CA THR A 42 -2.82 -6.86 -24.26
C THR A 42 -2.41 -5.83 -23.21
N ASP A 43 -3.36 -5.03 -22.71
CA ASP A 43 -3.11 -4.06 -21.65
C ASP A 43 -2.71 -4.74 -20.32
N LEU A 44 -3.33 -5.87 -19.97
CA LEU A 44 -2.96 -6.63 -18.78
C LEU A 44 -1.55 -7.20 -18.83
N VAL A 45 -1.11 -7.72 -19.97
CA VAL A 45 0.28 -8.20 -20.15
C VAL A 45 1.27 -7.05 -19.94
N LYS A 46 0.98 -5.88 -20.52
CA LYS A 46 1.82 -4.69 -20.37
C LYS A 46 1.86 -4.18 -18.92
N LEU A 47 0.72 -4.19 -18.22
CA LEU A 47 0.63 -3.76 -16.82
C LEU A 47 1.38 -4.72 -15.90
N ASP A 48 1.22 -6.03 -16.12
CA ASP A 48 1.93 -7.05 -15.36
C ASP A 48 3.46 -6.87 -15.48
N LEU A 49 3.97 -6.74 -16.72
CA LEU A 49 5.38 -6.44 -16.96
C LEU A 49 5.83 -5.11 -16.33
N PHE A 50 4.97 -4.08 -16.37
CA PHE A 50 5.25 -2.79 -15.74
C PHE A 50 5.42 -2.93 -14.22
N PHE A 51 4.51 -3.61 -13.53
CA PHE A 51 4.60 -3.80 -12.07
C PHE A 51 5.74 -4.73 -11.67
N GLN A 52 6.06 -5.74 -12.50
CA GLN A 52 7.24 -6.58 -12.27
C GLN A 52 8.55 -5.78 -12.34
N ARG A 53 8.64 -4.82 -13.29
CA ARG A 53 9.81 -3.94 -13.44
C ARG A 53 9.89 -2.84 -12.38
N ASN A 54 8.76 -2.43 -11.82
CA ASN A 54 8.66 -1.35 -10.83
C ASN A 54 8.04 -1.90 -9.54
N PRO A 55 8.72 -2.82 -8.84
CA PRO A 55 8.15 -3.51 -7.69
C PRO A 55 7.74 -2.55 -6.57
N GLU A 56 8.34 -1.38 -6.44
CA GLU A 56 7.95 -0.35 -5.45
C GLU A 56 6.56 0.25 -5.68
N ILE A 57 5.98 0.08 -6.88
CA ILE A 57 4.63 0.56 -7.16
C ILE A 57 3.61 -0.35 -6.50
N ASN A 58 2.76 0.25 -5.66
CA ASN A 58 1.61 -0.43 -5.10
C ASN A 58 0.46 -0.42 -6.12
N GLU A 59 0.12 -1.57 -6.68
CA GLU A 59 -0.93 -1.72 -7.70
C GLU A 59 -2.28 -1.12 -7.27
N ASP A 60 -2.72 -1.34 -6.03
CA ASP A 60 -4.01 -0.83 -5.53
C ASP A 60 -3.99 0.71 -5.46
N LEU A 61 -2.92 1.30 -4.91
CA LEU A 61 -2.76 2.75 -4.85
C LEU A 61 -2.54 3.37 -6.23
N PHE A 62 -1.90 2.65 -7.15
CA PHE A 62 -1.70 3.09 -8.53
C PHE A 62 -3.05 3.30 -9.23
N PHE A 63 -3.92 2.30 -9.20
CA PHE A 63 -5.28 2.44 -9.73
C PHE A 63 -6.08 3.51 -8.96
N LYS A 64 -6.06 3.49 -7.63
CA LYS A 64 -6.73 4.50 -6.78
C LYS A 64 -6.35 5.92 -7.20
N SER A 65 -5.06 6.17 -7.42
CA SER A 65 -4.53 7.50 -7.77
C SER A 65 -5.00 8.00 -9.13
N GLY A 66 -5.18 7.10 -10.09
CA GLY A 66 -5.70 7.45 -11.42
C GLY A 66 -7.14 7.95 -11.33
N PHE A 67 -7.99 7.22 -10.59
CA PHE A 67 -9.40 7.56 -10.45
C PHE A 67 -9.68 8.71 -9.47
N ALA A 68 -8.85 8.90 -8.45
CA ALA A 68 -9.03 9.99 -7.47
C ALA A 68 -8.74 11.38 -8.06
N ASN A 69 -7.77 11.48 -8.98
CA ASN A 69 -7.27 12.77 -9.49
C ASN A 69 -7.92 13.24 -10.79
N LEU A 70 -8.67 12.37 -11.48
CA LEU A 70 -9.22 12.63 -12.81
C LEU A 70 -10.74 12.49 -12.76
N THR A 71 -11.39 13.47 -12.14
CA THR A 71 -12.85 13.55 -12.10
C THR A 71 -13.38 13.77 -13.52
N ASN A 72 -14.40 12.99 -13.90
CA ASN A 72 -15.16 13.08 -15.16
C ASN A 72 -14.57 12.41 -16.42
N THR A 73 -13.56 11.56 -16.31
CA THR A 73 -13.10 10.75 -17.46
C THR A 73 -13.28 9.27 -17.18
N TYR A 74 -13.96 8.55 -18.08
CA TYR A 74 -13.92 7.08 -18.03
C TYR A 74 -12.49 6.66 -18.39
N LEU A 75 -11.75 6.15 -17.39
CA LEU A 75 -10.39 5.67 -17.60
C LEU A 75 -10.45 4.19 -17.98
N HIS A 76 -10.27 3.90 -19.27
CA HIS A 76 -10.05 2.53 -19.76
C HIS A 76 -8.72 1.99 -19.25
N LEU A 77 -8.56 0.67 -19.21
CA LEU A 77 -7.35 0.02 -18.69
C LEU A 77 -6.07 0.55 -19.35
N GLY A 78 -6.07 0.76 -20.68
CA GLY A 78 -4.94 1.30 -21.42
C GLY A 78 -4.45 2.69 -20.97
N PHE A 79 -5.29 3.49 -20.29
CA PHE A 79 -4.86 4.76 -19.67
C PHE A 79 -3.71 4.55 -18.67
N PHE A 80 -3.71 3.41 -17.97
CA PHE A 80 -2.74 3.11 -16.91
C PHE A 80 -1.33 2.79 -17.43
N HIS A 81 -1.14 2.77 -18.75
CA HIS A 81 0.19 2.76 -19.38
C HIS A 81 0.78 4.16 -19.59
N THR A 82 -0.02 5.20 -19.43
CA THR A 82 0.40 6.55 -19.80
C THR A 82 1.34 7.14 -18.76
N TYR A 83 2.22 8.03 -19.22
CA TYR A 83 3.03 8.86 -18.33
C TYR A 83 2.17 9.68 -17.33
N ILE A 84 0.95 10.05 -17.73
CA ILE A 84 0.01 10.76 -16.87
C ILE A 84 -0.39 9.89 -15.67
N ALA A 85 -0.70 8.61 -15.89
CA ALA A 85 -1.02 7.68 -14.79
C ALA A 85 0.13 7.57 -13.78
N VAL A 86 1.37 7.43 -14.29
CA VAL A 86 2.58 7.38 -13.43
C VAL A 86 2.76 8.69 -12.64
N LYS A 87 2.62 9.84 -13.30
CA LYS A 87 2.73 11.15 -12.65
C LYS A 87 1.65 11.36 -11.58
N SER A 88 0.41 10.94 -11.86
CA SER A 88 -0.70 10.98 -10.90
C SER A 88 -0.40 10.13 -9.67
N TYR A 89 0.17 8.93 -9.85
CA TYR A 89 0.59 8.09 -8.74
C TYR A 89 1.68 8.76 -7.89
N SER A 90 2.75 9.27 -8.51
CA SER A 90 3.82 9.95 -7.77
C SER A 90 3.31 11.16 -6.98
N LYS A 91 2.38 11.94 -7.56
CA LYS A 91 1.74 13.06 -6.88
C LYS A 91 0.90 12.57 -5.70
N PHE A 92 0.06 11.57 -5.91
CA PHE A 92 -0.81 11.00 -4.89
C PHE A 92 -0.04 10.47 -3.68
N ILE A 93 1.08 9.76 -3.89
CA ILE A 93 1.94 9.30 -2.79
C ILE A 93 2.52 10.47 -2.01
N LYS A 94 2.98 11.54 -2.68
CA LYS A 94 3.51 12.74 -2.00
C LYS A 94 2.43 13.44 -1.18
N GLU A 95 1.21 13.56 -1.72
CA GLU A 95 0.10 14.19 -1.02
C GLU A 95 -0.32 13.42 0.23
N ARG A 96 -0.33 12.08 0.18
CA ARG A 96 -0.61 11.23 1.35
C ARG A 96 0.31 11.49 2.55
N TYR A 97 1.58 11.84 2.32
CA TYR A 97 2.50 12.20 3.41
C TYR A 97 2.19 13.57 4.03
N ASN A 98 1.54 14.47 3.28
CA ASN A 98 1.18 15.82 3.71
C ASN A 98 -0.25 15.90 4.25
N THR A 99 -1.05 14.85 4.08
CA THR A 99 -2.42 14.78 4.61
C THR A 99 -2.42 14.90 6.13
N PHE A 100 -3.36 15.68 6.65
CA PHE A 100 -3.54 15.86 8.09
C PHE A 100 -3.73 14.51 8.81
N ILE A 101 -2.96 14.28 9.87
CA ILE A 101 -2.83 12.96 10.49
C ILE A 101 -4.13 12.42 11.12
N ASP A 102 -5.00 13.31 11.61
CA ASP A 102 -6.28 12.94 12.22
C ASP A 102 -7.46 13.05 11.23
N SER A 103 -7.20 13.22 9.93
CA SER A 103 -8.24 13.15 8.89
C SER A 103 -8.81 11.73 8.78
N ASP A 104 -10.03 11.60 8.25
CA ASP A 104 -10.64 10.29 8.02
C ASP A 104 -9.85 9.44 7.03
N GLU A 105 -9.22 10.07 6.02
CA GLU A 105 -8.35 9.36 5.07
C GLU A 105 -7.13 8.77 5.78
N SER A 106 -6.40 9.58 6.56
CA SER A 106 -5.22 9.11 7.29
C SER A 106 -5.55 8.00 8.30
N VAL A 107 -6.70 8.10 8.96
CA VAL A 107 -7.17 7.09 9.92
C VAL A 107 -7.55 5.79 9.20
N ASN A 108 -8.23 5.87 8.06
CA ASN A 108 -8.57 4.71 7.26
C ASN A 108 -7.31 4.03 6.69
N ASP A 109 -6.36 4.80 6.17
CA ASP A 109 -5.08 4.28 5.69
C ASP A 109 -4.29 3.57 6.80
N PHE A 110 -4.32 4.13 8.02
CA PHE A 110 -3.69 3.51 9.19
C PHE A 110 -4.38 2.21 9.60
N ILE A 111 -5.72 2.15 9.55
CA ILE A 111 -6.47 0.92 9.85
C ILE A 111 -6.18 -0.16 8.80
N GLU A 112 -6.16 0.19 7.51
CA GLU A 112 -5.86 -0.76 6.44
C GLU A 112 -4.43 -1.31 6.53
N GLY A 113 -3.46 -0.47 6.86
CA GLY A 113 -2.09 -0.93 7.11
C GLY A 113 -1.99 -1.85 8.33
N LEU A 114 -2.73 -1.59 9.40
CA LEU A 114 -2.83 -2.52 10.54
C LEU A 114 -3.49 -3.85 10.17
N LYS A 115 -4.57 -3.84 9.37
CA LYS A 115 -5.19 -5.07 8.87
C LYS A 115 -4.21 -5.88 8.02
N PHE A 116 -3.44 -5.23 7.16
CA PHE A 116 -2.37 -5.86 6.40
C PHE A 116 -1.36 -6.55 7.33
N ILE A 117 -0.86 -5.85 8.35
CA ILE A 117 0.09 -6.41 9.32
C ILE A 117 -0.51 -7.62 10.04
N ILE A 118 -1.75 -7.51 10.51
CA ILE A 118 -2.46 -8.60 11.22
C ILE A 118 -2.62 -9.84 10.32
N ASN A 119 -2.99 -9.65 9.06
CA ASN A 119 -3.12 -10.75 8.11
C ASN A 119 -1.76 -11.38 7.82
N PHE A 120 -0.73 -10.56 7.56
CA PHE A 120 0.63 -11.02 7.32
C PHE A 120 1.16 -11.88 8.47
N VAL A 121 1.04 -11.42 9.72
CA VAL A 121 1.54 -12.22 10.86
C VAL A 121 0.71 -13.49 11.09
N ARG A 122 -0.61 -13.46 10.83
CA ARG A 122 -1.46 -14.66 10.94
C ARG A 122 -1.09 -15.72 9.91
N GLU A 123 -0.92 -15.32 8.65
CA GLU A 123 -0.52 -16.21 7.56
C GLU A 123 0.83 -16.87 7.84
N ASN A 124 1.75 -16.12 8.45
CA ASN A 124 3.08 -16.60 8.81
C ASN A 124 3.15 -17.25 10.21
N LYS A 125 2.01 -17.37 10.93
CA LYS A 125 1.93 -17.92 12.30
C LYS A 125 2.86 -17.21 13.30
N ILE A 126 2.99 -15.90 13.18
CA ILE A 126 3.82 -15.04 14.03
C ILE A 126 2.91 -14.23 14.97
N LYS A 127 3.40 -13.94 16.19
CA LYS A 127 2.72 -13.05 17.12
C LYS A 127 2.78 -11.62 16.61
N LEU A 128 1.67 -10.90 16.72
CA LEU A 128 1.56 -9.51 16.25
C LEU A 128 2.68 -8.61 16.78
N HIS A 129 3.04 -8.73 18.06
CA HIS A 129 4.10 -7.94 18.68
C HIS A 129 5.51 -8.21 18.16
N ASP A 130 5.72 -9.36 17.52
CA ASP A 130 7.03 -9.70 16.96
C ASP A 130 7.17 -9.19 15.51
N TYR A 131 6.12 -8.58 14.94
CA TYR A 131 6.14 -8.01 13.59
C TYR A 131 7.37 -7.16 13.28
N PRO A 132 7.78 -6.19 14.14
CA PRO A 132 8.93 -5.34 13.84
C PRO A 132 10.27 -6.10 13.78
N LYS A 133 10.32 -7.32 14.33
CA LYS A 133 11.55 -8.15 14.41
C LYS A 133 11.65 -9.16 13.26
N ILE A 134 10.62 -9.30 12.43
CA ILE A 134 10.60 -10.31 11.36
C ILE A 134 11.56 -9.88 10.26
N THR A 135 12.47 -10.79 9.89
CA THR A 135 13.37 -10.64 8.75
C THR A 135 13.03 -11.63 7.63
N ASN A 136 13.46 -11.33 6.41
CA ASN A 136 13.50 -12.32 5.34
C ASN A 136 14.76 -13.21 5.42
N ASP A 137 14.90 -14.12 4.46
CA ASP A 137 16.05 -15.01 4.26
C ASP A 137 17.40 -14.26 4.13
N LYS A 138 17.36 -13.00 3.67
CA LYS A 138 18.53 -12.12 3.55
C LYS A 138 18.77 -11.26 4.78
N GLY A 139 18.03 -11.49 5.86
CA GLY A 139 18.17 -10.75 7.11
C GLY A 139 17.61 -9.33 7.07
N ILE A 140 16.82 -8.95 6.06
CA ILE A 140 16.18 -7.63 5.93
C ILE A 140 14.85 -7.62 6.69
N PHE A 141 14.62 -6.63 7.54
CA PHE A 141 13.34 -6.46 8.22
C PHE A 141 12.16 -6.30 7.23
N GLN A 142 11.12 -7.12 7.41
CA GLN A 142 9.94 -7.15 6.55
C GLN A 142 9.19 -5.81 6.52
N TYR A 143 9.19 -5.07 7.64
CA TYR A 143 8.54 -3.76 7.67
C TYR A 143 9.15 -2.76 6.67
N LEU A 144 10.43 -2.89 6.32
CA LEU A 144 11.07 -2.02 5.32
C LEU A 144 10.56 -2.31 3.91
N ILE A 145 10.37 -3.60 3.61
CA ILE A 145 9.77 -4.04 2.34
C ILE A 145 8.33 -3.53 2.28
N HIS A 146 7.58 -3.65 3.37
CA HIS A 146 6.19 -3.19 3.44
C HIS A 146 6.06 -1.66 3.37
N LEU A 147 7.01 -0.90 3.93
CA LEU A 147 7.10 0.55 3.76
C LEU A 147 7.38 0.93 2.31
N LYS A 148 8.38 0.28 1.68
CA LYS A 148 8.74 0.53 0.28
C LYS A 148 7.55 0.27 -0.65
N LYS A 149 6.78 -0.78 -0.37
CA LYS A 149 5.55 -1.17 -1.08
C LYS A 149 4.31 -0.37 -0.70
N GLN A 150 4.43 0.63 0.20
CA GLN A 150 3.32 1.46 0.66
C GLN A 150 2.16 0.67 1.30
N TYR A 151 2.40 -0.55 1.79
CA TYR A 151 1.39 -1.32 2.55
C TYR A 151 1.22 -0.77 3.96
N ILE A 152 2.30 -0.21 4.51
CA ILE A 152 2.31 0.44 5.82
C ILE A 152 3.03 1.79 5.70
N SER A 153 2.95 2.58 6.76
CA SER A 153 3.62 3.87 6.92
C SER A 153 4.43 3.90 8.23
N LEU A 154 5.28 4.91 8.39
CA LEU A 154 6.08 5.08 9.61
C LEU A 154 5.22 5.21 10.87
N TYR A 155 3.98 5.70 10.77
CA TYR A 155 3.03 5.72 11.87
C TYR A 155 2.79 4.35 12.49
N HIS A 156 2.82 3.29 11.68
CA HIS A 156 2.65 1.93 12.17
C HIS A 156 3.85 1.53 13.04
N LEU A 157 5.07 1.90 12.65
CA LEU A 157 6.27 1.64 13.47
C LEU A 157 6.19 2.36 14.82
N HIS A 158 5.67 3.59 14.84
CA HIS A 158 5.44 4.34 16.08
C HIS A 158 4.39 3.67 16.98
N ALA A 159 3.36 3.06 16.39
CA ALA A 159 2.37 2.29 17.14
C ALA A 159 2.94 1.02 17.78
N PHE A 160 3.95 0.41 17.14
CA PHE A 160 4.75 -0.68 17.72
C PHE A 160 5.86 -0.19 18.68
N HIS A 161 5.94 1.11 18.97
CA HIS A 161 6.94 1.72 19.84
C HIS A 161 8.39 1.46 19.42
N LEU A 162 8.63 1.27 18.12
CA LEU A 162 9.97 1.06 17.58
C LEU A 162 10.79 2.34 17.75
N LYS A 163 12.04 2.22 18.24
CA LYS A 163 12.95 3.36 18.39
C LYS A 163 13.94 3.40 17.23
N LEU A 164 14.48 4.57 16.94
CA LEU A 164 15.49 4.72 15.90
C LEU A 164 16.75 3.88 16.18
N SER A 165 17.11 3.68 17.45
CA SER A 165 18.21 2.81 17.89
C SER A 165 18.04 1.34 17.51
N ASP A 166 16.81 0.93 17.21
CA ASP A 166 16.47 -0.47 16.91
C ASP A 166 16.49 -0.73 15.38
N LEU A 167 16.82 0.29 14.58
CA LEU A 167 16.80 0.25 13.12
C LEU A 167 18.21 0.09 12.54
N TYR A 168 18.29 -0.24 11.25
CA TYR A 168 19.56 -0.22 10.51
C TYR A 168 20.19 1.16 10.44
N GLU A 169 21.43 1.18 9.97
CA GLU A 169 22.12 2.40 9.56
C GLU A 169 21.34 3.18 8.49
N ASP A 170 21.53 4.50 8.48
CA ASP A 170 20.73 5.42 7.67
C ASP A 170 20.81 5.12 6.17
N GLU A 171 22.00 4.75 5.70
CA GLU A 171 22.26 4.43 4.30
C GLU A 171 21.39 3.28 3.82
N ILE A 172 21.22 2.24 4.65
CA ILE A 172 20.35 1.10 4.34
C ILE A 172 18.89 1.52 4.36
N LEU A 173 18.48 2.30 5.36
CA LEU A 173 17.10 2.75 5.50
C LEU A 173 16.65 3.62 4.30
N ASN A 174 17.54 4.48 3.80
CA ASN A 174 17.27 5.38 2.68
C ASN A 174 17.03 4.63 1.34
N ILE A 175 17.46 3.36 1.21
CA ILE A 175 17.14 2.51 0.03
C ILE A 175 15.65 2.12 -0.02
N TYR A 176 14.98 2.09 1.14
CA TYR A 176 13.59 1.68 1.28
C TYR A 176 12.63 2.86 1.37
N LEU A 177 13.10 3.96 1.98
CA LEU A 177 12.36 5.21 2.05
C LEU A 177 13.36 6.35 2.12
N GLU A 178 13.40 7.16 1.06
CA GLU A 178 14.22 8.37 0.99
C GLU A 178 13.95 9.29 2.20
N ASP A 179 15.01 9.91 2.74
CA ASP A 179 14.97 10.75 3.94
C ASP A 179 14.37 10.04 5.16
N PHE A 180 14.70 8.75 5.36
CA PHE A 180 14.04 7.90 6.36
C PHE A 180 14.06 8.55 7.75
N LYS A 181 15.23 8.92 8.28
CA LYS A 181 15.36 9.46 9.64
C LYS A 181 14.57 10.75 9.83
N LYS A 182 14.65 11.66 8.86
CA LYS A 182 13.88 12.91 8.88
C LYS A 182 12.38 12.62 8.96
N LYS A 183 11.87 11.79 8.04
CA LYS A 183 10.46 11.38 8.03
C LYS A 183 10.08 10.61 9.29
N PHE A 184 10.97 9.81 9.87
CA PHE A 184 10.74 9.08 11.10
C PHE A 184 10.48 10.02 12.26
N PHE A 185 11.31 11.04 12.46
CA PHE A 185 11.10 12.02 13.53
C PHE A 185 9.88 12.92 13.30
N GLU A 186 9.64 13.35 12.06
CA GLU A 186 8.46 14.15 11.69
C GLU A 186 7.17 13.38 11.98
N THR A 187 7.07 12.15 11.49
CA THR A 187 5.90 11.28 11.71
C THR A 187 5.76 10.86 13.17
N GLN A 188 6.86 10.68 13.92
CA GLN A 188 6.81 10.39 15.35
C GLN A 188 6.17 11.53 16.12
N ARG A 189 6.57 12.77 15.81
CA ARG A 189 6.00 13.97 16.39
C ARG A 189 4.50 14.05 16.08
N GLN A 190 4.13 13.90 14.81
CA GLN A 190 2.72 13.93 14.38
C GLN A 190 1.88 12.84 15.04
N TYR A 191 2.39 11.60 15.11
CA TYR A 191 1.75 10.50 15.81
C TYR A 191 1.52 10.84 17.28
N ASN A 192 2.51 11.39 17.97
CA ASN A 192 2.40 11.75 19.38
C ASN A 192 1.32 12.79 19.68
N TYR A 193 1.03 13.67 18.71
CA TYR A 193 -0.04 14.66 18.77
C TYR A 193 -1.41 14.13 18.30
N SER A 194 -1.44 13.10 17.46
CA SER A 194 -2.69 12.50 16.98
C SER A 194 -3.45 11.85 18.14
N LYS A 195 -4.70 12.25 18.32
CA LYS A 195 -5.58 11.60 19.32
C LYS A 195 -6.15 10.30 18.77
N ARG A 196 -6.46 10.25 17.46
CA ARG A 196 -7.14 9.11 16.85
C ARG A 196 -6.18 7.93 16.63
N LEU A 197 -5.03 8.16 16.00
CA LEU A 197 -4.08 7.07 15.71
C LEU A 197 -3.48 6.50 16.99
N LYS A 198 -3.15 7.33 17.99
CA LYS A 198 -2.67 6.82 19.29
C LYS A 198 -3.68 5.93 19.97
N ASN A 199 -4.96 6.30 19.95
CA ASN A 199 -6.00 5.46 20.55
C ASN A 199 -6.07 4.09 19.84
N ILE A 200 -6.01 4.07 18.51
CA ILE A 200 -5.99 2.83 17.73
C ILE A 200 -4.72 2.02 18.00
N GLY A 201 -3.54 2.65 18.01
CA GLY A 201 -2.27 2.00 18.28
C GLY A 201 -2.14 1.49 19.71
N ASN A 202 -2.69 2.18 20.71
CA ASN A 202 -2.73 1.70 22.09
C ASN A 202 -3.59 0.44 22.20
N LYS A 203 -4.76 0.42 21.56
CA LYS A 203 -5.60 -0.79 21.48
C LYS A 203 -4.87 -1.96 20.83
N LEU A 204 -4.05 -1.71 19.80
CA LEU A 204 -3.18 -2.75 19.21
C LEU A 204 -2.28 -3.38 20.28
N ASN A 205 -1.72 -2.56 21.17
CA ASN A 205 -0.83 -3.03 22.23
C ASN A 205 -1.55 -3.74 23.39
N GLU A 206 -2.86 -3.52 23.53
CA GLU A 206 -3.74 -4.22 24.45
C GLU A 206 -4.13 -5.62 23.96
N ILE A 207 -3.92 -5.94 22.67
CA ILE A 207 -4.21 -7.28 22.09
C ILE A 207 -3.23 -8.37 22.62
N LYS A 208 -2.47 -8.12 23.69
CA LYS A 208 -1.65 -9.16 24.34
C LYS A 208 -2.53 -10.25 24.96
N GLN A 209 -2.18 -11.49 24.63
CA GLN A 209 -2.58 -12.79 25.24
C GLN A 209 -3.65 -13.62 24.52
N ASN A 210 -3.41 -14.01 23.26
CA ASN A 210 -3.78 -15.35 22.78
C ASN A 210 -2.70 -15.87 21.83
#